data_AF-F5H5D7-F1
#
_entry.id   AF-F5H5D7-F1
#
_cell.length_a   1.000
_cell.length_b   1.000
_cell.length_c   1.000
_cell.angle_alpha   90.00
_cell.angle_beta   90.00
_cell.angle_gamma   90.00
#
_symmetry.space_group_name_H-M   'P 1'
#
loop_
_entity.id
_entity.type
_entity.pdbx_description
1 polymer ?
#
loop_
_entity_poly.entity_id
_entity_poly.type
_entity_poly.pdbx_seq_one_letter_code
_entity_poly.pdbx_strand_id
1 'polypeptide(L)'
;MENDNTVLLNPPLFALDKDAPLRYAGEICGFRLHGSGVPFEAVILDKATGEGLIRAKEPVDCEAQKEHTFTIQAYDCGEGPDGANTKKSHKATVHVRVNDVNEFAPVFVERLYRAAVTEGKLYDRILRV
;
A
#
# COMPACT_ATOMS: atom_id res chain seq x y z
N MET A 1 -0.74 14.16 -1.64
CA MET A 1 -1.11 12.79 -1.28
C MET A 1 -1.04 11.91 -2.51
N GLU A 2 -0.33 10.80 -2.38
CA GLU A 2 -0.16 9.85 -3.47
C GLU A 2 -1.51 9.20 -3.82
N ASN A 3 -1.83 9.20 -5.12
CA ASN A 3 -3.21 9.28 -5.62
C ASN A 3 -3.96 7.94 -5.81
N ASP A 4 -3.69 6.91 -5.01
CA ASP A 4 -4.58 5.73 -4.96
C ASP A 4 -4.51 5.06 -3.59
N ASN A 5 -5.68 4.79 -3.01
CA ASN A 5 -5.78 4.07 -1.74
C ASN A 5 -5.71 2.55 -1.96
N THR A 6 -5.78 2.09 -3.20
CA THR A 6 -5.79 0.67 -3.57
C THR A 6 -4.36 0.16 -3.76
N VAL A 7 -4.03 -0.96 -3.12
CA VAL A 7 -2.75 -1.63 -3.35
C VAL A 7 -2.89 -2.58 -4.53
N LEU A 8 -2.16 -2.30 -5.60
CA LEU A 8 -2.02 -3.21 -6.73
C LEU A 8 -1.07 -4.36 -6.35
N LEU A 9 -1.63 -5.54 -6.09
CA LEU A 9 -0.87 -6.74 -5.78
C LEU A 9 -0.60 -7.56 -7.05
N ASN A 10 0.64 -8.01 -7.21
CA ASN A 10 1.01 -8.95 -8.26
C ASN A 10 1.84 -10.10 -7.65
N PRO A 11 1.29 -11.32 -7.50
CA PRO A 11 -0.06 -11.74 -7.91
C PRO A 11 -1.18 -11.11 -7.07
N PRO A 12 -2.45 -11.11 -7.55
CA PRO A 12 -3.59 -10.61 -6.78
C PRO A 12 -3.81 -11.41 -5.49
N LEU A 13 -4.49 -10.79 -4.51
CA LEU A 13 -4.77 -11.45 -3.24
C LEU A 13 -5.89 -12.49 -3.38
N PHE A 14 -5.53 -13.74 -3.12
CA PHE A 14 -6.44 -14.87 -3.24
C PHE A 14 -6.11 -15.94 -2.19
N ALA A 15 -7.14 -16.59 -1.65
CA ALA A 15 -6.99 -17.72 -0.73
C ALA A 15 -7.91 -18.88 -1.12
N LEU A 16 -7.42 -20.10 -0.96
CA LEU A 16 -8.15 -21.33 -1.26
C LEU A 16 -8.26 -22.20 -0.01
N ASP A 17 -9.46 -22.69 0.27
CA ASP A 17 -9.70 -23.70 1.29
C ASP A 17 -9.69 -25.11 0.68
N LYS A 18 -9.12 -26.08 1.40
CA LYS A 18 -9.09 -27.49 1.00
C LYS A 18 -10.44 -28.19 1.16
N ASP A 19 -11.32 -27.66 2.00
CA ASP A 19 -12.64 -28.22 2.26
C ASP A 19 -13.67 -27.80 1.17
N ALA A 20 -13.27 -26.96 0.21
CA ALA A 20 -14.08 -26.61 -0.95
C ALA A 20 -14.41 -27.86 -1.82
N PRO A 21 -15.66 -28.02 -2.29
CA PRO A 21 -16.75 -27.03 -2.33
C PRO A 21 -17.79 -27.21 -1.22
N LEU A 22 -17.45 -27.83 -0.07
CA LEU A 22 -18.40 -27.97 1.03
C LEU A 22 -18.97 -26.59 1.39
N ARG A 23 -20.30 -26.45 1.34
CA ARG A 23 -20.97 -25.18 1.64
C ARG A 23 -20.50 -24.68 3.01
N TYR A 24 -20.15 -23.40 3.10
CA TYR A 24 -19.59 -22.70 4.27
C TYR A 24 -18.17 -23.10 4.71
N ALA A 25 -17.72 -24.34 4.50
CA ALA A 25 -16.33 -24.73 4.83
C ALA A 25 -15.32 -24.38 3.71
N GLY A 26 -15.79 -24.18 2.48
CA GLY A 26 -14.95 -23.76 1.36
C GLY A 26 -14.79 -22.24 1.17
N GLU A 27 -15.49 -21.43 1.95
CA GLU A 27 -15.53 -19.98 1.80
C GLU A 27 -14.48 -19.29 2.68
N ILE A 28 -13.92 -18.18 2.18
CA ILE A 28 -12.99 -17.33 2.94
C ILE A 28 -13.77 -16.15 3.54
N CYS A 29 -13.79 -16.06 4.86
CA CYS A 29 -14.56 -15.03 5.57
C CYS A 29 -13.72 -13.83 6.01
N GLY A 30 -12.39 -13.91 5.97
CA GLY A 30 -11.57 -12.77 6.34
C GLY A 30 -10.09 -12.92 6.04
N PHE A 31 -9.47 -11.75 5.89
CA PHE A 31 -8.02 -11.60 5.88
C PHE A 31 -7.60 -10.75 7.08
N ARG A 32 -6.55 -11.16 7.80
CA ARG A 32 -5.97 -10.39 8.89
C ARG A 32 -4.55 -10.00 8.55
N LEU A 33 -4.27 -8.70 8.64
CA LEU A 33 -2.92 -8.16 8.56
C LEU A 33 -2.26 -8.21 9.94
N HIS A 34 -0.97 -8.58 9.97
CA HIS A 34 -0.14 -8.61 11.17
C HIS A 34 1.12 -7.78 10.95
N GLY A 35 1.42 -6.91 11.92
CA GLY A 35 2.55 -6.00 11.92
C GLY A 35 2.26 -4.83 12.86
N SER A 36 3.31 -4.13 13.32
CA SER A 36 3.11 -2.92 14.11
C SER A 36 2.71 -1.76 13.19
N GLY A 37 1.63 -1.04 13.53
CA GLY A 37 1.26 0.20 12.84
C GLY A 37 0.91 0.07 11.35
N VAL A 38 0.43 -1.09 10.90
CA VAL A 38 0.11 -1.31 9.47
C VAL A 38 -1.01 -0.36 9.04
N PRO A 39 -0.77 0.59 8.10
CA PRO A 39 -1.77 1.59 7.68
C PRO A 39 -2.74 1.04 6.62
N PHE A 40 -2.75 -0.27 6.41
CA PHE A 40 -3.60 -0.96 5.43
C PHE A 40 -4.67 -1.81 6.11
N GLU A 41 -5.69 -2.17 5.34
CA GLU A 41 -6.66 -3.20 5.64
C GLU A 41 -6.86 -4.12 4.44
N ALA A 42 -7.32 -5.34 4.70
CA ALA A 42 -7.66 -6.31 3.66
C ALA A 42 -9.18 -6.51 3.65
N VAL A 43 -9.77 -6.46 2.46
CA VAL A 43 -11.21 -6.57 2.22
C VAL A 43 -11.47 -7.81 1.39
N ILE A 44 -12.50 -8.57 1.74
CA ILE A 44 -12.99 -9.69 0.93
C ILE A 44 -13.81 -9.12 -0.23
N LEU A 45 -13.46 -9.48 -1.46
CA LEU A 45 -14.25 -9.15 -2.65
C LEU A 45 -15.28 -10.25 -2.92
N ASP A 46 -14.86 -11.51 -2.84
CA ASP A 46 -15.73 -12.66 -3.04
C ASP A 46 -15.33 -13.79 -2.08
N LYS A 47 -16.27 -14.19 -1.22
CA LYS A 47 -16.08 -15.25 -0.22
C LYS A 47 -15.96 -16.64 -0.85
N ALA A 48 -16.68 -16.89 -1.94
CA ALA A 48 -16.74 -18.19 -2.60
C ALA A 48 -15.49 -18.47 -3.44
N THR A 49 -14.93 -17.44 -4.07
CA THR A 49 -13.65 -17.57 -4.77
C THR A 49 -12.48 -17.42 -3.79
N GLY A 50 -12.63 -16.61 -2.74
CA GLY A 50 -11.55 -16.25 -1.83
C GLY A 50 -10.72 -15.07 -2.32
N GLU A 51 -11.23 -14.30 -3.27
CA GLU A 51 -10.61 -13.08 -3.79
C GLU A 51 -10.71 -11.93 -2.77
N GLY A 52 -9.62 -11.20 -2.61
CA GLY A 52 -9.54 -10.04 -1.74
C GLY A 52 -8.71 -8.91 -2.32
N LEU A 53 -8.73 -7.78 -1.62
CA LEU A 53 -7.98 -6.59 -1.96
C LEU A 53 -7.36 -5.97 -0.71
N ILE A 54 -6.18 -5.37 -0.86
CA ILE A 54 -5.58 -4.53 0.19
C ILE A 54 -5.78 -3.06 -0.19
N ARG A 55 -6.20 -2.25 0.79
CA ARG A 55 -6.31 -0.79 0.64
C ARG A 55 -5.78 -0.07 1.86
N ALA A 56 -5.34 1.17 1.68
CA ALA A 56 -4.92 2.05 2.76
C ALA A 56 -6.13 2.51 3.58
N LYS A 57 -5.99 2.52 4.92
CA LYS A 57 -6.99 3.04 5.86
C LYS A 57 -6.91 4.55 5.98
N GLU A 58 -5.71 5.09 5.80
CA GLU A 58 -5.35 6.50 5.87
C GLU A 58 -4.48 6.82 4.65
N PRO A 59 -4.39 8.09 4.24
CA PRO A 59 -3.52 8.49 3.15
C PRO A 59 -2.07 8.07 3.40
N VAL A 60 -1.42 7.56 2.35
CA VAL A 60 0.00 7.21 2.36
C VAL A 60 0.82 8.37 1.80
N ASP A 61 2.05 8.46 2.28
CA ASP A 61 2.99 9.55 1.98
C ASP A 61 4.40 8.96 1.83
N CYS A 62 4.94 8.92 0.61
CA CYS A 62 6.25 8.35 0.29
C CYS A 62 7.38 9.11 0.96
N GLU A 63 7.25 10.43 1.12
CA GLU A 63 8.20 11.26 1.85
C GLU A 63 8.29 10.85 3.32
N ALA A 64 7.17 10.42 3.91
CA ALA A 64 7.15 9.89 5.28
C ALA A 64 7.63 8.42 5.34
N GLN A 65 7.08 7.56 4.50
CA GLN A 65 7.43 6.14 4.44
C GLN A 65 7.15 5.52 3.06
N LYS A 66 8.22 5.26 2.31
CA LYS A 66 8.17 4.66 0.96
C LYS A 66 7.84 3.17 0.93
N GLU A 67 8.22 2.41 1.94
CA GLU A 67 8.12 0.96 1.95
C GLU A 67 7.45 0.44 3.24
N HIS A 68 6.47 -0.44 3.06
CA HIS A 68 5.78 -1.13 4.14
C HIS A 68 5.91 -2.64 3.96
N THR A 69 6.25 -3.34 5.04
CA THR A 69 6.31 -4.80 5.07
C THR A 69 5.47 -5.32 6.23
N PHE A 70 4.56 -6.23 5.94
CA PHE A 70 3.69 -6.87 6.92
C PHE A 70 3.32 -8.29 6.47
N THR A 71 2.62 -9.04 7.30
CA THR A 71 2.12 -10.37 6.92
C THR A 71 0.61 -10.41 6.88
N ILE A 72 0.04 -11.25 6.02
CA ILE A 72 -1.39 -11.46 5.85
C ILE A 72 -1.73 -12.92 6.13
N GLN A 73 -2.92 -13.18 6.68
CA GLN A 73 -3.43 -14.52 6.97
C GLN A 73 -4.93 -14.60 6.64
N ALA A 74 -5.34 -15.65 5.94
CA ALA A 74 -6.74 -15.91 5.60
C ALA A 74 -7.43 -16.75 6.69
N TYR A 75 -8.74 -16.61 6.78
CA TYR A 75 -9.64 -17.28 7.71
C TYR A 75 -10.83 -17.83 6.93
N ASP A 76 -11.13 -19.11 7.12
CA ASP A 76 -12.31 -19.74 6.52
C ASP A 76 -13.61 -19.23 7.17
N CYS A 77 -14.76 -19.66 6.66
CA CYS A 77 -16.07 -19.42 7.27
C CYS A 77 -16.50 -20.55 8.21
N GLY A 78 -15.58 -21.43 8.63
CA GLY A 78 -15.88 -22.56 9.48
C GLY A 78 -16.26 -22.11 10.91
N GLU A 79 -17.49 -22.38 11.30
CA GLU A 79 -17.89 -22.40 12.71
C GLU A 79 -17.87 -23.85 13.19
N GLY A 80 -16.89 -24.21 14.02
CA GLY A 80 -17.02 -25.47 14.76
C GLY A 80 -18.10 -25.34 15.84
N PRO A 81 -18.37 -26.45 16.57
CA PRO A 81 -19.51 -26.55 17.49
C PRO A 81 -19.61 -25.41 18.52
N ASP A 82 -18.48 -24.80 18.86
CA ASP A 82 -18.36 -23.76 19.89
C ASP A 82 -18.24 -22.33 19.32
N GLY A 83 -18.47 -22.14 18.01
CA GLY A 83 -18.37 -20.83 17.33
C GLY A 83 -16.94 -20.28 17.19
N ALA A 84 -15.92 -21.08 17.53
CA ALA A 84 -14.52 -20.64 17.63
C ALA A 84 -13.57 -21.33 16.62
N ASN A 85 -14.07 -22.23 15.79
CA ASN A 85 -13.23 -23.18 15.04
C ASN A 85 -12.90 -22.73 13.61
N THR A 86 -12.68 -21.42 13.44
CA THR A 86 -12.22 -20.84 12.17
C THR A 86 -10.79 -21.29 11.90
N LYS A 87 -10.56 -22.01 10.80
CA LYS A 87 -9.21 -22.42 10.40
C LYS A 87 -8.48 -21.22 9.81
N LYS A 88 -7.16 -21.22 9.98
CA LYS A 88 -6.28 -20.15 9.53
C LYS A 88 -5.29 -20.69 8.51
N SER A 89 -5.04 -19.92 7.47
CA SER A 89 -3.98 -20.24 6.51
C SER A 89 -2.58 -20.06 7.13
N HIS A 90 -1.56 -20.50 6.39
CA HIS A 90 -0.20 -19.98 6.61
C HIS A 90 -0.17 -18.46 6.38
N LYS A 91 0.78 -17.80 7.05
CA LYS A 91 1.03 -16.37 6.82
C LYS A 91 1.81 -16.18 5.52
N ALA A 92 1.45 -15.16 4.76
CA ALA A 92 2.21 -14.68 3.61
C ALA A 92 2.77 -13.28 3.91
N THR A 93 3.96 -12.97 3.40
CA THR A 93 4.57 -11.65 3.52
C THR A 93 4.11 -10.77 2.36
N VAL A 94 3.74 -9.53 2.67
CA VAL A 94 3.34 -8.50 1.71
C VAL A 94 4.34 -7.36 1.80
N HIS A 95 4.84 -6.94 0.64
CA HIS A 95 5.68 -5.76 0.47
C HIS A 95 4.92 -4.73 -0.36
N VAL A 96 4.67 -3.57 0.23
CA VAL A 96 4.01 -2.44 -0.44
C VAL A 96 5.02 -1.34 -0.62
N ARG A 97 5.14 -0.85 -1.85
CA ARG A 97 5.93 0.32 -2.19
C ARG A 97 4.99 1.44 -2.60
N VAL A 98 5.15 2.60 -1.97
CA VAL A 98 4.38 3.78 -2.30
C VAL A 98 5.03 4.51 -3.48
N ASN A 99 4.21 4.94 -4.43
CA ASN A 99 4.66 5.52 -5.68
C ASN A 99 4.69 7.05 -5.57
N ASP A 100 5.91 7.56 -5.47
CA ASP A 100 6.21 8.99 -5.42
C ASP A 100 5.49 9.77 -6.52
N VAL A 101 4.69 10.75 -6.09
CA VAL A 101 4.07 11.76 -6.94
C VAL A 101 4.75 13.08 -6.62
N ASN A 102 5.23 13.79 -7.66
CA ASN A 102 5.84 15.10 -7.45
C ASN A 102 4.79 16.13 -6.99
N GLU A 103 4.70 16.32 -5.68
CA GLU A 103 3.76 17.23 -5.02
C GLU A 103 4.37 18.60 -4.75
N PHE A 104 5.68 18.74 -4.90
CA PHE A 104 6.41 19.96 -4.61
C PHE A 104 6.73 20.71 -5.91
N ALA A 105 6.11 21.89 -6.06
CA ALA A 105 6.53 22.82 -7.09
C ALA A 105 7.98 23.26 -6.83
N PRO A 106 8.79 23.48 -7.89
CA PRO A 106 10.13 24.00 -7.71
C PRO A 106 10.07 25.33 -6.96
N VAL A 107 10.91 25.48 -5.94
CA VAL A 107 11.04 26.70 -5.16
C VAL A 107 12.40 27.34 -5.38
N PHE A 108 12.42 28.66 -5.54
CA PHE A 108 13.67 29.41 -5.49
C PHE A 108 14.21 29.39 -4.06
N VAL A 109 15.52 29.12 -3.91
CA VAL A 109 16.19 29.11 -2.61
C VAL A 109 16.13 30.49 -1.96
N GLU A 110 16.38 31.53 -2.76
CA GLU A 110 16.33 32.93 -2.33
C GLU A 110 15.08 33.62 -2.88
N ARG A 111 14.53 34.54 -2.07
CA ARG A 111 13.44 35.42 -2.53
C ARG A 111 13.90 36.44 -3.57
N LEU A 112 15.21 36.73 -3.63
CA LEU A 112 15.80 37.69 -4.56
C LEU A 112 17.24 37.32 -4.89
N TYR A 113 17.54 37.23 -6.18
CA TYR A 113 18.90 37.10 -6.67
C TYR A 113 19.38 38.41 -7.27
N ARG A 114 20.52 38.93 -6.79
CA ARG A 114 21.17 40.13 -7.35
C ARG A 114 22.56 39.78 -7.84
N ALA A 115 22.91 40.25 -9.02
CA ALA A 115 24.27 40.24 -9.54
C ALA A 115 24.62 41.61 -10.13
N ALA A 116 25.90 41.96 -10.10
CA ALA A 116 26.46 43.13 -10.77
C ALA A 116 27.46 42.67 -11.84
N VAL A 117 27.43 43.30 -13.00
CA VAL A 117 28.31 42.99 -14.13
C VAL A 117 28.99 44.26 -14.63
N THR A 118 30.16 44.10 -15.21
CA THR A 118 30.96 45.20 -15.77
C THR A 118 30.61 45.40 -17.24
N GLU A 119 30.37 46.66 -17.62
CA GLU A 119 30.15 47.04 -19.02
C GLU A 119 31.36 46.70 -19.90
N GLY A 120 31.11 46.29 -21.15
CA GLY A 120 32.16 45.93 -22.11
C GLY A 120 32.78 44.54 -21.92
N LYS A 121 32.35 43.78 -20.90
CA LYS A 121 32.78 42.41 -20.66
C LYS A 121 31.69 41.41 -21.05
N LEU A 122 32.08 40.40 -21.85
CA LEU A 122 31.21 39.27 -22.15
C LEU A 122 31.23 38.27 -20.98
N TYR A 123 30.03 37.84 -20.57
CA TYR A 123 29.83 36.81 -19.55
C TYR A 123 28.98 35.69 -20.15
N ASP A 124 29.47 34.46 -20.07
CA ASP A 124 28.74 33.30 -20.60
C ASP A 124 27.45 33.04 -19.81
N ARG A 125 27.47 33.26 -18.50
CA ARG A 125 26.31 33.18 -17.59
C ARG A 125 26.45 34.23 -16.50
N ILE A 126 25.42 35.07 -16.35
CA ILE A 126 25.38 36.14 -15.32
C ILE A 126 24.70 35.63 -14.04
N LEU A 127 23.60 34.89 -14.19
CA LEU A 127 22.88 34.31 -13.06
C LEU A 127 22.22 33.01 -13.51
N ARG A 128 22.31 31.95 -12.70
CA ARG A 128 21.60 30.68 -12.90
C ARG A 128 20.96 30.31 -11.59
N VAL A 129 19.66 30.04 -11.64
CA VAL A 129 18.80 29.63 -10.52
C VAL A 129 18.10 28.34 -10.88
#